data_AF-A0A5E4KM04-F1
#
_entry.id   AF-A0A5E4KM04-F1
#
_cell.length_a   1.000
_cell.length_b   1.000
_cell.length_c   1.000
_cell.angle_alpha   90.00
_cell.angle_beta   90.00
_cell.angle_gamma   90.00
#
_symmetry.space_group_name_H-M   'P 1'
#
loop_
_entity.id
_entity.type
_entity.pdbx_description
1 polymer ?
#
loop_
_entity_poly.entity_id
_entity_poly.type
_entity_poly.pdbx_seq_one_letter_code
_entity_poly.pdbx_strand_id
1 'polypeptide(L)'
;MILKTKVLARIVALRKICMDGTSSYEKILIAEHYWIKLAIEYVLYPREIKSDFPFVLPYLEVINRVKEVLEMLKKIVMWNARHNIGVKVVLKFEKYLKKLTEIMEIKACHSKIKQIQAWFEEIRKVLRVSREFSEKEQNILPTKVNEIEPKFYDTIIKIRNEGRKLDGEYVEISKKIFQNCHDHMDELFVEVRDMNGEEIRIIRHNGIEELNHRWSRMHIRRRTGRN
;
A
#
# COMPACT_ATOMS: atom_id res chain seq x y z
N MET A 1 12.32 8.84 8.45
CA MET A 1 11.28 9.53 7.65
C MET A 1 11.28 8.95 6.23
N ILE A 2 10.16 8.41 5.75
CA ILE A 2 10.09 7.58 4.51
C ILE A 2 10.22 8.42 3.22
N LEU A 3 9.87 9.71 3.26
CA LEU A 3 9.92 10.61 2.10
C LEU A 3 10.51 11.96 2.49
N LYS A 4 11.41 12.50 1.66
CA LYS A 4 11.87 13.90 1.79
C LYS A 4 10.82 14.86 1.25
N THR A 5 10.02 15.43 2.16
CA THR A 5 8.98 16.44 1.88
C THR A 5 9.49 17.62 1.04
N LYS A 6 10.73 18.07 1.27
CA LYS A 6 11.38 19.12 0.47
C LYS A 6 11.53 18.77 -1.02
N VAL A 7 11.78 17.51 -1.36
CA VAL A 7 11.93 17.08 -2.77
C VAL A 7 10.55 16.88 -3.41
N LEU A 8 9.58 16.35 -2.66
CA LEU A 8 8.18 16.31 -3.10
C LEU A 8 7.61 17.71 -3.39
N ALA A 9 7.92 18.70 -2.54
CA ALA A 9 7.52 20.09 -2.77
C ALA A 9 8.09 20.64 -4.09
N ARG A 10 9.31 20.26 -4.47
CA ARG A 10 9.93 20.63 -5.76
C ARG A 10 9.26 19.94 -6.94
N ILE A 11 8.78 18.71 -6.79
CA ILE A 11 7.99 18.01 -7.81
C ILE A 11 6.63 18.70 -8.00
N VAL A 12 5.96 19.07 -6.91
CA VAL A 12 4.71 19.85 -6.96
C VAL A 12 4.93 21.22 -7.62
N ALA A 13 6.04 21.90 -7.32
CA ALA A 13 6.39 23.16 -7.97
C ALA A 13 6.67 22.97 -9.47
N LEU A 14 7.31 21.86 -9.87
CA LEU A 14 7.58 21.55 -11.27
C LEU A 14 6.27 21.40 -12.06
N ARG A 15 5.23 20.78 -11.48
CA ARG A 15 3.88 20.68 -12.09
C ARG A 15 3.29 22.05 -12.44
N LYS A 16 3.51 23.07 -11.61
CA LYS A 16 2.98 24.43 -11.85
C LYS A 16 3.66 25.15 -13.02
N ILE A 17 4.90 24.78 -13.33
CA ILE A 17 5.73 25.41 -14.36
C ILE A 17 5.74 24.55 -15.65
N CYS A 18 5.14 23.35 -15.62
CA CYS A 18 4.93 22.54 -16.81
C CYS A 18 4.03 23.30 -17.79
N MET A 19 4.59 23.60 -18.97
CA MET A 19 3.98 24.33 -20.08
C MET A 19 4.02 25.88 -19.99
N ASP A 20 4.68 26.45 -18.97
CA ASP A 20 4.98 27.89 -18.96
C ASP A 20 6.00 28.21 -20.05
N GLY A 21 5.58 28.97 -21.06
CA GLY A 21 6.45 29.42 -22.15
C GLY A 21 6.68 28.44 -23.29
N THR A 22 5.95 27.32 -23.37
CA THR A 22 5.97 26.42 -24.55
C THR A 22 5.15 27.03 -25.69
N SER A 23 5.80 27.84 -26.53
CA SER A 23 5.28 28.27 -27.84
C SER A 23 5.78 27.39 -28.99
N SER A 24 6.30 26.20 -28.68
CA SER A 24 6.94 25.34 -29.68
C SER A 24 5.92 24.63 -30.56
N TYR A 25 6.11 24.69 -31.88
CA TYR A 25 5.36 23.92 -32.88
C TYR A 25 5.74 22.42 -32.89
N GLU A 26 6.73 22.00 -32.10
CA GLU A 26 7.18 20.61 -32.06
C GLU A 26 6.28 19.76 -31.15
N LYS A 27 5.45 18.93 -31.80
CA LYS A 27 4.48 18.02 -31.14
C LYS A 27 5.12 17.11 -30.07
N ILE A 28 6.38 16.72 -30.26
CA ILE A 28 7.12 15.84 -29.34
C ILE A 28 7.39 16.56 -28.01
N LEU A 29 7.82 17.83 -28.06
CA LEU A 29 8.06 18.62 -26.85
C LEU A 29 6.77 18.81 -26.05
N ILE A 30 5.66 19.09 -26.73
CA ILE A 30 4.34 19.22 -26.10
C ILE A 30 3.95 17.91 -25.41
N ALA A 31 4.08 16.78 -26.11
CA ALA A 31 3.75 15.46 -25.57
C ALA A 31 4.55 15.13 -24.30
N GLU A 32 5.85 15.45 -24.26
CA GLU A 32 6.68 15.20 -23.09
C GLU A 32 6.32 16.08 -21.89
N HIS A 33 5.91 17.33 -22.11
CA HIS A 33 5.42 18.18 -21.03
C HIS A 33 4.11 17.64 -20.43
N TYR A 34 3.18 17.19 -21.28
CA TYR A 34 1.97 16.52 -20.83
C TYR A 34 2.26 15.22 -20.08
N TRP A 35 3.18 14.40 -20.60
CA TRP A 35 3.59 13.17 -19.96
C TRP A 35 4.16 13.43 -18.56
N ILE A 36 5.02 14.44 -18.39
CA ILE A 36 5.55 14.80 -17.06
C ILE A 36 4.42 15.23 -16.12
N LYS A 37 3.48 16.05 -16.59
CA LYS A 37 2.34 16.49 -15.77
C LYS A 37 1.54 15.29 -15.27
N LEU A 38 1.21 14.36 -16.15
CA LEU A 38 0.51 13.11 -15.81
C LEU A 38 1.35 12.23 -14.86
N ALA A 39 2.64 12.11 -15.10
CA ALA A 39 3.54 11.33 -14.25
C ALA A 39 3.63 11.91 -12.83
N ILE A 40 3.63 13.23 -12.69
CA ILE A 40 3.60 13.90 -11.38
C ILE A 40 2.28 13.61 -10.65
N GLU A 41 1.14 13.71 -11.35
CA GLU A 41 -0.17 13.39 -10.79
C GLU A 41 -0.24 11.92 -10.36
N TYR A 42 0.19 11.01 -11.21
CA TYR A 42 0.28 9.58 -10.91
C TYR A 42 1.11 9.29 -9.65
N VAL A 43 2.29 9.90 -9.52
CA VAL A 43 3.17 9.72 -8.35
C VAL A 43 2.54 10.27 -7.07
N LEU A 44 1.81 11.38 -7.14
CA LEU A 44 1.27 12.07 -5.97
C LEU A 44 -0.10 11.56 -5.53
N TYR A 45 -0.87 10.97 -6.45
CA TYR A 45 -2.24 10.47 -6.22
C TYR A 45 -2.39 9.62 -4.96
N PRO A 46 -1.47 8.68 -4.61
CA PRO A 46 -1.65 7.87 -3.41
C PRO A 46 -1.75 8.69 -2.12
N ARG A 47 -1.23 9.91 -2.09
CA ARG A 47 -1.30 10.81 -0.91
C ARG A 47 -2.71 11.34 -0.63
N GLU A 48 -3.60 11.27 -1.61
CA GLU A 48 -4.99 11.70 -1.50
C GLU A 48 -5.89 10.57 -0.96
N ILE A 49 -5.37 9.34 -0.96
CA ILE A 49 -6.06 8.16 -0.45
C ILE A 49 -5.86 8.09 1.07
N LYS A 50 -6.96 7.92 1.82
CA LYS A 50 -6.89 7.65 3.25
C LYS A 50 -6.24 6.29 3.48
N SER A 51 -5.33 6.25 4.46
CA SER A 51 -4.72 5.00 4.91
C SER A 51 -5.74 4.21 5.73
N ASP A 52 -6.61 3.48 5.06
CA ASP A 52 -7.63 2.64 5.72
C ASP A 52 -7.25 1.16 5.66
N PHE A 53 -7.84 0.36 6.55
CA PHE A 53 -7.67 -1.10 6.54
C PHE A 53 -8.55 -1.69 5.44
N PRO A 54 -8.05 -2.62 4.60
CA PRO A 54 -6.75 -3.29 4.65
C PRO A 54 -5.59 -2.38 4.22
N PHE A 55 -4.56 -2.31 5.05
CA PHE A 55 -3.50 -1.28 5.04
C PHE A 55 -2.99 -0.89 3.64
N VAL A 56 -3.53 0.19 3.08
CA VAL A 56 -2.85 0.94 2.03
C VAL A 56 -1.87 1.86 2.73
N LEU A 57 -0.58 1.79 2.37
CA LEU A 57 0.45 2.70 2.86
C LEU A 57 0.77 3.73 1.78
N PRO A 58 0.05 4.88 1.73
CA PRO A 58 0.24 5.93 0.72
C PRO A 58 1.69 6.24 0.38
N TYR A 59 2.53 6.37 1.40
CA TYR A 59 3.92 6.75 1.23
C TYR A 59 4.80 5.65 0.63
N LEU A 60 4.47 4.38 0.89
CA LEU A 60 5.14 3.27 0.24
C LEU A 60 4.79 3.22 -1.24
N GLU A 61 3.50 3.42 -1.56
CA GLU A 61 3.00 3.45 -2.92
C GLU A 61 3.59 4.60 -3.73
N VAL A 62 3.73 5.80 -3.13
CA VAL A 62 4.47 6.92 -3.74
C VAL A 62 5.87 6.50 -4.15
N ILE A 63 6.63 5.80 -3.30
CA ILE A 63 7.99 5.36 -3.64
C ILE A 63 7.98 4.31 -4.76
N ASN A 64 7.01 3.39 -4.77
CA ASN A 64 6.86 2.42 -5.86
C ASN A 64 6.65 3.13 -7.20
N ARG A 65 5.70 4.08 -7.25
CA ARG A 65 5.41 4.88 -8.45
C ARG A 65 6.59 5.75 -8.87
N VAL A 66 7.32 6.33 -7.92
CA VAL A 66 8.56 7.07 -8.22
C VAL A 66 9.59 6.18 -8.92
N LYS A 67 9.78 4.93 -8.47
CA LYS A 67 10.71 3.98 -9.11
C LYS A 67 10.26 3.64 -10.52
N GLU A 68 8.98 3.35 -10.71
CA GLU A 68 8.40 3.05 -12.02
C GLU A 68 8.55 4.21 -13.01
N VAL A 69 8.15 5.42 -12.60
CA VAL A 69 8.26 6.62 -13.42
C VAL A 69 9.73 6.93 -13.74
N LEU A 70 10.65 6.72 -12.81
CA LEU A 70 12.08 6.91 -13.06
C LEU A 70 12.60 5.97 -14.15
N GLU A 71 12.17 4.71 -14.18
CA GLU A 71 12.55 3.77 -15.24
C GLU A 71 11.98 4.17 -16.60
N MET A 72 10.73 4.64 -16.65
CA MET A 72 10.15 5.18 -17.89
C MET A 72 10.91 6.43 -18.37
N LEU A 73 11.23 7.33 -17.43
CA LEU A 73 11.92 8.58 -17.72
C LEU A 73 13.33 8.35 -18.26
N LYS A 74 14.06 7.34 -17.77
CA LYS A 74 15.36 6.94 -18.34
C LYS A 74 15.24 6.58 -19.81
N LYS A 75 14.17 5.87 -20.21
CA LYS A 75 13.92 5.51 -21.62
C LYS A 75 13.65 6.75 -22.46
N ILE A 76 12.86 7.70 -21.94
CA ILE A 76 12.58 8.99 -22.60
C ILE A 76 13.88 9.80 -22.78
N VAL A 77 14.69 9.92 -21.72
CA VAL A 77 15.98 10.63 -21.77
C VAL A 77 16.93 9.99 -22.78
N MET A 78 17.02 8.65 -22.82
CA MET A 78 17.83 7.93 -23.80
C MET A 78 17.34 8.16 -25.23
N TRP A 79 16.03 8.16 -25.44
CA TRP A 79 15.43 8.44 -26.75
C TRP A 79 15.74 9.88 -27.18
N ASN A 80 15.54 10.85 -26.30
CA ASN A 80 15.85 12.26 -26.54
C ASN A 80 17.32 12.50 -26.85
N ALA A 81 18.23 11.86 -26.11
CA ALA A 81 19.67 11.95 -26.36
C ALA A 81 20.04 11.41 -27.74
N ARG A 82 19.44 10.31 -28.20
CA ARG A 82 19.65 9.75 -29.55
C ARG A 82 19.17 10.68 -30.67
N HIS A 83 18.22 11.55 -30.39
CA HIS A 83 17.65 12.50 -31.35
C HIS A 83 18.14 13.94 -31.15
N ASN A 84 19.11 14.17 -30.27
CA ASN A 84 19.62 15.50 -29.90
C ASN A 84 18.54 16.48 -29.40
N ILE A 85 17.49 15.96 -28.75
CA ILE A 85 16.38 16.76 -28.18
C ILE A 85 16.66 17.05 -26.71
N GLY A 86 16.70 18.32 -26.34
CA GLY A 86 16.99 18.77 -24.97
C GLY A 86 15.76 19.29 -24.23
N VAL A 87 15.01 18.42 -23.53
CA VAL A 87 13.82 18.85 -22.78
C VAL A 87 14.16 19.12 -21.31
N LYS A 88 14.30 20.41 -20.97
CA LYS A 88 14.71 20.87 -19.63
C LYS A 88 13.81 20.34 -18.51
N VAL A 89 12.51 20.22 -18.75
CA VAL A 89 11.55 19.73 -17.74
C VAL A 89 11.76 18.23 -17.48
N VAL A 90 12.01 17.41 -18.51
CA VAL A 90 12.34 15.97 -18.38
C VAL A 90 13.58 15.79 -17.52
N LEU A 91 14.66 16.49 -17.83
CA LEU A 91 15.93 16.38 -17.11
C LEU A 91 15.81 16.84 -15.64
N LYS A 92 15.06 17.92 -15.39
CA LYS A 92 14.78 18.39 -14.03
C LYS A 92 13.97 17.37 -13.23
N PHE A 93 12.94 16.79 -13.85
CA PHE A 93 12.11 15.78 -13.21
C PHE A 93 12.94 14.53 -12.87
N GLU A 94 13.81 14.08 -13.79
CA GLU A 94 14.71 12.94 -13.57
C GLU A 94 15.60 13.16 -12.36
N LYS A 95 16.22 14.34 -12.29
CA LYS A 95 17.08 14.72 -11.17
C LYS A 95 16.34 14.71 -9.84
N TYR A 96 15.06 15.11 -9.80
CA TYR A 96 14.26 15.07 -8.58
C TYR A 96 13.88 13.65 -8.18
N LEU A 97 13.49 12.80 -9.13
CA LEU A 97 13.17 11.39 -8.85
C LEU A 97 14.41 10.60 -8.41
N LYS A 98 15.56 10.78 -9.07
CA LYS A 98 16.85 10.20 -8.64
C LYS A 98 17.20 10.60 -7.21
N LYS A 99 17.05 11.88 -6.85
CA LYS A 99 17.26 12.35 -5.48
C LYS A 99 16.33 11.73 -4.45
N LEU A 100 15.12 11.33 -4.84
CA LEU A 100 14.21 10.61 -3.94
C LEU A 100 14.60 9.14 -3.78
N THR A 101 15.07 8.49 -4.85
CA THR A 101 15.38 7.06 -4.85
C THR A 101 16.78 6.72 -4.37
N GLU A 102 17.76 7.60 -4.53
CA GLU A 102 19.18 7.34 -4.23
C GLU A 102 19.53 7.45 -2.73
N ILE A 103 18.64 7.97 -1.90
CA ILE A 103 18.88 8.11 -0.45
C ILE A 103 18.84 6.72 0.19
N MET A 104 19.99 6.25 0.69
CA MET A 104 20.13 4.91 1.28
C MET A 104 19.13 4.64 2.40
N GLU A 105 18.89 5.64 3.26
CA GLU A 105 17.90 5.54 4.35
C GLU A 105 16.48 5.27 3.83
N ILE A 106 16.09 5.92 2.73
CA ILE A 106 14.78 5.72 2.09
C ILE A 106 14.72 4.34 1.45
N LYS A 107 15.80 3.87 0.80
CA LYS A 107 15.87 2.52 0.25
C LYS A 107 15.74 1.46 1.35
N ALA A 108 16.49 1.58 2.44
CA ALA A 108 16.46 0.65 3.55
C ALA A 108 15.07 0.62 4.21
N CYS A 109 14.50 1.80 4.46
CA CYS A 109 13.16 1.92 5.04
C CYS A 109 12.06 1.38 4.10
N HIS A 110 12.16 1.65 2.79
CA HIS A 110 11.26 1.12 1.76
C HIS A 110 11.29 -0.41 1.73
N SER A 111 12.48 -1.02 1.65
CA SER A 111 12.62 -2.48 1.64
C SER A 111 12.05 -3.10 2.90
N LYS A 112 12.32 -2.50 4.06
CA LYS A 112 11.80 -2.96 5.35
C LYS A 112 10.27 -2.93 5.41
N ILE A 113 9.67 -1.79 5.09
CA ILE A 113 8.21 -1.64 5.12
C ILE A 113 7.55 -2.57 4.09
N LYS A 114 8.15 -2.72 2.90
CA LYS A 114 7.65 -3.63 1.87
C LYS A 114 7.64 -5.08 2.36
N GLN A 115 8.69 -5.52 3.05
CA GLN A 115 8.74 -6.87 3.63
C GLN A 115 7.68 -7.06 4.72
N ILE A 116 7.53 -6.09 5.62
CA ILE A 116 6.53 -6.15 6.69
C ILE A 116 5.11 -6.17 6.11
N GLN A 117 4.83 -5.34 5.09
CA GLN A 117 3.55 -5.35 4.40
C GLN A 117 3.29 -6.70 3.73
N ALA A 118 4.32 -7.35 3.16
CA ALA A 118 4.18 -8.69 2.59
C ALA A 118 3.78 -9.72 3.65
N TRP A 119 4.37 -9.69 4.84
CA TRP A 119 3.96 -10.55 5.95
C TRP A 119 2.51 -10.32 6.38
N PHE A 120 2.07 -9.07 6.51
CA PHE A 120 0.66 -8.75 6.78
C PHE A 120 -0.28 -9.25 5.69
N GLU A 121 0.14 -9.16 4.43
CA GLU A 121 -0.64 -9.62 3.30
C GLU A 121 -0.74 -11.16 3.24
N GLU A 122 0.32 -11.88 3.62
CA GLU A 122 0.26 -13.35 3.79
C GLU A 122 -0.74 -13.73 4.88
N ILE A 123 -0.67 -13.07 6.04
CA ILE A 123 -1.63 -13.26 7.14
C ILE A 123 -3.06 -12.99 6.68
N ARG A 124 -3.31 -11.86 6.02
CA ARG A 124 -4.64 -11.47 5.51
C ARG A 124 -5.21 -12.55 4.58
N LYS A 125 -4.40 -13.04 3.64
CA LYS A 125 -4.81 -14.07 2.67
C LYS A 125 -5.19 -15.37 3.35
N VAL A 126 -4.42 -15.81 4.35
CA VAL A 126 -4.71 -17.04 5.08
C VAL A 126 -5.97 -16.90 5.92
N LEU A 127 -6.16 -15.74 6.56
CA LEU A 127 -7.40 -15.40 7.26
C LEU A 127 -8.59 -15.18 6.30
N ARG A 128 -8.37 -15.20 4.98
CA ARG A 128 -9.37 -14.96 3.92
C ARG A 128 -10.14 -13.65 4.08
N VAL A 129 -9.46 -12.65 4.61
CA VAL A 129 -10.03 -11.33 4.84
C VAL A 129 -10.00 -10.56 3.53
N SER A 130 -11.16 -10.14 2.99
CA SER A 130 -11.25 -9.45 1.69
C SER A 130 -10.48 -8.12 1.64
N ARG A 131 -10.04 -7.73 0.44
CA ARG A 131 -9.30 -6.48 0.22
C ARG A 131 -10.24 -5.32 -0.12
N GLU A 132 -11.27 -5.62 -0.90
CA GLU A 132 -12.28 -4.67 -1.36
C GLU A 132 -13.65 -5.00 -0.77
N PHE A 133 -14.52 -3.98 -0.72
CA PHE A 133 -15.96 -4.12 -0.46
C PHE A 133 -16.74 -4.57 -1.71
N SER A 134 -16.06 -4.79 -2.84
CA SER A 134 -16.71 -5.05 -4.10
C SER A 134 -17.29 -6.47 -4.12
N GLU A 135 -18.53 -6.61 -4.58
CA GLU A 135 -19.23 -7.90 -4.72
C GLU A 135 -18.43 -8.93 -5.55
N LYS A 136 -17.44 -8.47 -6.32
CA LYS A 136 -16.56 -9.32 -7.13
C LYS A 136 -15.57 -10.18 -6.32
N GLU A 137 -15.23 -9.81 -5.08
CA GLU A 137 -14.45 -10.66 -4.17
C GLU A 137 -15.34 -11.61 -3.33
N GLN A 138 -16.68 -11.62 -3.50
CA GLN A 138 -17.60 -12.50 -2.75
C GLN A 138 -17.53 -13.99 -3.15
N ASN A 139 -16.66 -14.36 -4.08
CA ASN A 139 -16.39 -15.77 -4.40
C ASN A 139 -15.50 -16.47 -3.34
N ILE A 140 -15.39 -15.93 -2.12
CA ILE A 140 -14.72 -16.60 -1.01
C ILE A 140 -15.69 -17.66 -0.48
N LEU A 141 -15.41 -18.92 -0.79
CA LEU A 141 -16.19 -20.04 -0.28
C LEU A 141 -16.18 -20.06 1.26
N PRO A 142 -17.35 -20.19 1.92
CA PRO A 142 -17.44 -20.39 3.36
C PRO A 142 -16.56 -21.56 3.79
N THR A 143 -15.79 -21.37 4.85
CA THR A 143 -14.81 -22.37 5.32
C THR A 143 -14.95 -22.59 6.82
N LYS A 144 -14.63 -23.81 7.26
CA LYS A 144 -14.58 -24.16 8.68
C LYS A 144 -13.34 -23.56 9.34
N VAL A 145 -13.46 -23.18 10.60
CA VAL A 145 -12.39 -22.58 11.39
C VAL A 145 -11.20 -23.55 11.49
N ASN A 146 -11.52 -24.82 11.72
CA ASN A 146 -10.59 -25.94 11.84
C ASN A 146 -9.71 -26.19 10.61
N GLU A 147 -10.10 -25.70 9.42
CA GLU A 147 -9.28 -25.82 8.19
C GLU A 147 -8.31 -24.64 7.99
N ILE A 148 -8.57 -23.52 8.65
CA ILE A 148 -7.80 -22.27 8.51
C ILE A 148 -6.77 -22.16 9.61
N GLU A 149 -7.11 -22.55 10.84
CA GLU A 149 -6.26 -22.40 12.02
C GLU A 149 -4.87 -23.05 11.85
N PRO A 150 -4.72 -24.30 11.38
CA PRO A 150 -3.40 -24.91 11.18
C PRO A 150 -2.57 -24.14 10.13
N LYS A 151 -3.21 -23.74 9.03
CA LYS A 151 -2.56 -22.97 7.94
C LYS A 151 -2.09 -21.60 8.42
N PHE A 152 -2.88 -20.97 9.30
CA PHE A 152 -2.53 -19.70 9.91
C PHE A 152 -1.33 -19.85 10.83
N TYR A 153 -1.34 -20.87 11.69
CA TYR A 153 -0.24 -21.17 12.59
C TYR A 153 1.07 -21.43 11.83
N ASP A 154 1.04 -22.24 10.77
CA ASP A 154 2.18 -22.48 9.89
C ASP A 154 2.71 -21.19 9.26
N THR A 155 1.81 -20.28 8.88
CA THR A 155 2.16 -19.00 8.27
C THR A 155 2.86 -18.08 9.25
N ILE A 156 2.38 -17.94 10.49
CA ILE A 156 3.05 -17.10 11.49
C ILE A 156 4.40 -17.68 11.94
N ILE A 157 4.56 -19.02 11.95
CA ILE A 157 5.86 -19.67 12.17
C ILE A 157 6.80 -19.38 11.00
N LYS A 158 6.33 -19.50 9.75
CA LYS A 158 7.10 -19.17 8.56
C LYS A 158 7.61 -17.72 8.62
N ILE A 159 6.74 -16.76 8.93
CA ILE A 159 7.10 -15.34 9.10
C ILE A 159 8.15 -15.16 10.19
N ARG A 160 8.00 -15.84 11.33
CA ARG A 160 8.98 -15.80 12.43
C ARG A 160 10.36 -16.30 11.99
N ASN A 161 10.39 -17.41 11.25
CA ASN A 161 11.63 -18.00 10.71
C ASN A 161 12.27 -17.13 9.63
N GLU A 162 11.47 -16.52 8.76
CA GLU A 162 11.96 -15.53 7.79
C GLU A 162 12.59 -14.32 8.49
N GLY A 163 11.95 -13.77 9.51
CA GLY A 163 12.51 -12.66 10.27
C GLY A 163 13.84 -13.01 10.94
N ARG A 164 14.01 -14.25 11.43
CA ARG A 164 15.29 -14.76 11.95
C ARG A 164 16.37 -14.83 10.87
N LYS A 165 16.03 -15.27 9.66
CA LYS A 165 16.98 -15.33 8.53
C LYS A 165 17.42 -13.96 8.03
N LEU A 166 16.52 -12.97 8.10
CA LEU A 166 16.79 -11.59 7.68
C LEU A 166 17.59 -10.79 8.72
N ASP A 167 17.62 -11.26 9.98
CA ASP A 167 18.37 -10.69 11.10
C ASP A 167 18.02 -9.22 11.47
N GLY A 168 18.69 -8.69 12.49
CA GLY A 168 18.53 -7.32 12.97
C GLY A 168 17.11 -7.01 13.44
N GLU A 169 16.57 -5.89 12.96
CA GLU A 169 15.23 -5.43 13.37
C GLU A 169 14.10 -6.36 12.90
N TYR A 170 14.33 -7.21 11.88
CA TYR A 170 13.32 -8.16 11.41
C TYR A 170 13.02 -9.26 12.44
N VAL A 171 13.99 -9.60 13.30
CA VAL A 171 13.84 -10.59 14.36
C VAL A 171 12.78 -10.12 15.37
N GLU A 172 12.92 -8.89 15.87
CA GLU A 172 11.98 -8.34 16.85
C GLU A 172 10.61 -8.05 16.24
N ILE A 173 10.55 -7.64 14.97
CA ILE A 173 9.27 -7.40 14.29
C ILE A 173 8.51 -8.69 14.04
N SER A 174 9.17 -9.73 13.52
CA SER A 174 8.51 -11.02 13.27
C SER A 174 8.10 -11.69 14.58
N LYS A 175 8.88 -11.53 15.65
CA LYS A 175 8.53 -11.95 17.01
C LYS A 175 7.26 -11.24 17.51
N LYS A 176 7.16 -9.92 17.35
CA LYS A 176 5.96 -9.15 17.74
C LYS A 176 4.73 -9.58 16.94
N ILE A 177 4.87 -9.78 15.63
CA ILE A 177 3.78 -10.29 14.78
C ILE A 177 3.32 -11.67 15.29
N PHE A 178 4.26 -12.59 15.49
CA PHE A 178 3.98 -13.93 15.99
C PHE A 178 3.26 -13.88 17.33
N GLN A 179 3.78 -13.12 18.29
CA GLN A 179 3.23 -13.02 19.64
C GLN A 179 1.81 -12.45 19.60
N ASN A 180 1.59 -11.35 18.88
CA ASN A 180 0.27 -10.74 18.76
C ASN A 180 -0.74 -11.67 18.08
N CYS A 181 -0.33 -12.42 17.05
CA CYS A 181 -1.22 -13.40 16.43
C CYS A 181 -1.53 -14.57 17.37
N HIS A 182 -0.53 -15.05 18.10
CA HIS A 182 -0.66 -16.15 19.05
C HIS A 182 -1.58 -15.79 20.22
N ASP A 183 -1.43 -14.59 20.78
CA ASP A 183 -2.19 -14.12 21.95
C ASP A 183 -3.67 -13.86 21.65
N HIS A 184 -4.05 -13.77 20.36
CA HIS A 184 -5.43 -13.57 19.91
C HIS A 184 -5.95 -14.75 19.07
N MET A 185 -5.35 -15.95 19.17
CA MET A 185 -5.80 -17.12 18.41
C MET A 185 -7.25 -17.50 18.76
N ASP A 186 -7.60 -17.45 20.03
CA ASP A 186 -8.95 -17.70 20.56
C ASP A 186 -9.99 -16.71 20.01
N GLU A 187 -9.63 -15.44 19.87
CA GLU A 187 -10.47 -14.42 19.25
C GLU A 187 -10.60 -14.59 17.73
N LEU A 188 -9.52 -15.00 17.06
CA LEU A 188 -9.47 -15.15 15.61
C LEU A 188 -10.21 -16.40 15.12
N PHE A 189 -10.26 -17.46 15.93
CA PHE A 189 -10.75 -18.79 15.55
C PHE A 189 -11.89 -19.28 16.46
N VAL A 190 -12.87 -18.41 16.72
CA VAL A 190 -14.10 -18.80 17.44
C VAL A 190 -14.93 -19.78 16.59
N GLU A 191 -15.17 -20.98 17.12
CA GLU A 191 -16.13 -21.92 16.55
C GLU A 191 -17.56 -21.38 16.69
N VAL A 192 -18.27 -21.25 15.56
CA VAL A 192 -19.68 -20.91 15.56
C VAL A 192 -20.46 -22.17 15.24
N ARG A 193 -21.39 -22.55 16.12
CA ARG A 193 -22.23 -23.75 15.97
C ARG A 193 -23.68 -23.37 15.71
N ASP A 194 -24.39 -24.19 14.94
CA ASP A 194 -25.82 -24.04 14.71
C ASP A 194 -26.64 -24.55 15.91
N MET A 195 -27.98 -24.47 15.81
CA MET A 195 -28.88 -24.98 16.86
C MET A 195 -28.79 -26.50 17.08
N ASN A 196 -28.18 -27.24 16.15
CA ASN A 196 -27.97 -28.67 16.22
C ASN A 196 -26.57 -29.03 16.75
N GLY A 197 -25.73 -28.03 17.04
CA GLY A 197 -24.36 -28.20 17.50
C GLY A 197 -23.31 -28.40 16.40
N GLU A 198 -23.70 -28.28 15.13
CA GLU A 198 -22.83 -28.45 13.96
C GLU A 198 -22.05 -27.16 13.65
N GLU A 199 -20.78 -27.29 13.28
CA GLU A 199 -19.91 -26.15 12.96
C GLU A 199 -20.37 -25.44 11.66
N ILE A 200 -20.69 -24.15 11.78
CA ILE A 200 -21.10 -23.29 10.67
C ILE A 200 -19.86 -22.82 9.91
N ARG A 201 -19.95 -22.89 8.58
CA ARG A 201 -18.93 -22.31 7.69
C ARG A 201 -19.09 -20.80 7.64
N ILE A 202 -18.02 -20.06 7.93
CA ILE A 202 -18.05 -18.60 8.02
C ILE A 202 -17.26 -17.94 6.88
N ILE A 203 -17.66 -16.71 6.54
CA ILE A 203 -16.91 -15.80 5.68
C ILE A 203 -16.41 -14.65 6.56
N ARG A 204 -15.11 -14.34 6.49
CA ARG A 204 -14.50 -13.24 7.25
C ARG A 204 -14.43 -12.00 6.36
N HIS A 205 -15.07 -10.92 6.80
CA HIS A 205 -15.04 -9.63 6.10
C HIS A 205 -14.33 -8.56 6.92
N ASN A 206 -13.75 -7.56 6.24
CA ASN A 206 -13.29 -6.35 6.90
C ASN A 206 -14.48 -5.49 7.30
N GLY A 207 -14.94 -5.65 8.54
CA GLY A 207 -16.16 -5.06 9.10
C GLY A 207 -16.11 -3.54 9.31
N ILE A 208 -15.66 -2.74 8.35
CA ILE A 208 -15.81 -1.28 8.41
C ILE A 208 -17.30 -0.91 8.38
N GLU A 209 -18.16 -1.61 7.65
CA GLU A 209 -19.61 -1.41 7.73
C GLU A 209 -20.17 -1.76 9.09
N GLU A 210 -19.69 -2.83 9.73
CA GLU A 210 -20.09 -3.20 11.07
C GLU A 210 -19.58 -2.20 12.12
N LEU A 211 -18.37 -1.66 11.94
CA LEU A 211 -17.79 -0.56 12.73
C LEU A 211 -18.57 0.74 12.53
N ASN A 212 -18.93 1.10 11.30
CA ASN A 212 -19.76 2.26 10.96
C ASN A 212 -21.19 2.10 11.49
N HIS A 213 -21.76 0.89 11.44
CA HIS A 213 -23.04 0.56 12.06
C HIS A 213 -22.95 0.60 13.60
N ARG A 214 -21.84 0.15 14.21
CA ARG A 214 -21.61 0.29 15.65
C ARG A 214 -21.47 1.76 16.05
N TRP A 215 -20.72 2.56 15.28
CA TRP A 215 -20.56 4.00 15.48
C TRP A 215 -21.87 4.75 15.28
N SER A 216 -22.62 4.45 14.22
CA SER A 216 -23.94 5.02 13.96
C SER A 216 -24.93 4.67 15.07
N ARG A 217 -25.00 3.39 15.50
CA ARG A 217 -25.83 2.97 16.65
C ARG A 217 -25.40 3.67 17.95
N MET A 218 -24.11 3.82 18.20
CA MET A 218 -23.58 4.55 19.35
C MET A 218 -23.97 6.03 19.30
N HIS A 219 -23.88 6.67 18.13
CA HIS A 219 -24.29 8.06 17.93
C HIS A 219 -25.79 8.26 18.10
N ILE A 220 -26.60 7.33 17.60
CA ILE A 220 -28.06 7.33 17.77
C ILE A 220 -28.40 7.19 19.26
N ARG A 221 -27.80 6.23 19.98
CA ARG A 221 -28.02 6.07 21.44
C ARG A 221 -27.64 7.32 22.23
N ARG A 222 -26.49 7.94 21.92
CA ARG A 222 -26.06 9.21 22.54
C ARG A 222 -27.00 10.38 22.24
N ARG A 223 -27.65 10.40 21.06
CA ARG A 223 -28.64 11.42 20.69
C ARG A 223 -30.02 11.18 21.27
N THR A 224 -30.45 9.93 21.40
CA THR A 224 -31.83 9.59 21.79
C THR A 224 -31.96 9.19 23.26
N GLY A 225 -30.86 9.07 24.01
CA GLY A 225 -30.87 8.81 25.45
C GLY A 225 -31.43 7.45 25.87
N ARG A 226 -31.64 6.53 24.92
CA ARG A 226 -32.11 5.17 25.20
C ARG A 226 -30.91 4.25 25.41
N ASN A 227 -30.74 3.81 26.65
CA ASN A 227 -29.89 2.68 27.04
C ASN A 227 -30.48 1.37 26.52
#